data_AF-A0A958CB70-F1
#
_entry.id   AF-A0A958CB70-F1
#
_cell.length_a   1.000
_cell.length_b   1.000
_cell.length_c   1.000
_cell.angle_alpha   90.00
_cell.angle_beta   90.00
_cell.angle_gamma   90.00
#
_symmetry.space_group_name_H-M   'P 1'
#
loop_
_entity.id
_entity.type
_entity.pdbx_description
1 polymer ?
#
loop_
_entity_poly.entity_id
_entity_poly.type
_entity_poly.pdbx_seq_one_letter_code
_entity_poly.pdbx_strand_id
1 'polypeptide(L)'
;ALVSNLVEADLLLILTDQPGLFTADPRSDPGAQLISEVAVIDDDLRAIAGGSHSGLGVGGMTTKLTAADLARRGGAQVVIAAGSVEDVLL
;
A
#
# COMPACT_ATOMS: atom_id res chain seq x y z
N ALA A 1 -9.39 -1.20 7.96
CA ALA A 1 -10.28 -1.80 6.94
C ALA A 1 -11.72 -1.93 7.44
N LEU A 2 -11.98 -2.51 8.62
CA LEU A 2 -13.35 -2.56 9.18
C LEU A 2 -13.99 -1.18 9.41
N VAL A 3 -13.20 -0.15 9.71
CA VAL A 3 -13.73 1.21 9.99
C VAL A 3 -14.05 2.00 8.71
N SER A 4 -13.33 1.84 7.59
CA SER A 4 -13.61 2.65 6.38
C SER A 4 -14.92 2.24 5.70
N ASN A 5 -15.25 0.95 5.67
CA ASN A 5 -16.55 0.48 5.15
C ASN A 5 -17.72 0.90 6.05
N LEU A 6 -17.48 1.27 7.31
CA LEU A 6 -18.52 1.73 8.23
C LEU A 6 -18.81 3.24 8.08
N VAL A 7 -17.95 3.99 7.37
CA VAL A 7 -17.98 5.46 7.32
C VAL A 7 -18.21 6.00 5.91
N GLU A 8 -18.50 5.16 4.90
CA GLU A 8 -18.65 5.60 3.49
C GLU A 8 -17.49 6.52 3.05
N ALA A 9 -16.25 6.18 3.45
CA ALA A 9 -15.11 7.03 3.15
C ALA A 9 -14.78 6.98 1.66
N ASP A 10 -14.75 8.14 0.99
CA ASP A 10 -14.32 8.25 -0.41
C ASP A 10 -12.83 7.91 -0.59
N LEU A 11 -12.03 8.04 0.48
CA LEU A 11 -10.58 7.85 0.47
C LEU A 11 -10.09 7.13 1.74
N LEU A 12 -9.27 6.08 1.55
CA LEU A 12 -8.45 5.45 2.59
C LEU A 12 -6.98 5.83 2.39
N LEU A 13 -6.41 6.57 3.34
CA LEU A 13 -4.98 6.85 3.35
C LEU A 13 -4.26 5.92 4.33
N ILE A 14 -3.22 5.23 3.85
CA ILE A 14 -2.34 4.37 4.64
C ILE A 14 -0.96 5.00 4.69
N LEU A 15 -0.65 5.64 5.83
CA LEU A 15 0.69 6.17 6.09
C LEU A 15 1.62 5.05 6.57
N THR A 16 2.79 4.95 5.95
CA THR A 16 3.81 3.93 6.25
C THR A 16 5.18 4.56 6.43
N ASP A 17 6.11 3.81 7.00
CA ASP A 17 7.53 4.13 7.10
C ASP A 17 8.32 3.85 5.81
N GLN A 18 7.63 3.41 4.75
CA GLN A 18 8.23 3.13 3.43
C GLN A 18 7.69 4.11 2.38
N PRO A 19 8.45 4.43 1.32
CA PRO A 19 8.00 5.32 0.25
C PRO A 19 6.71 4.86 -0.44
N GLY A 20 6.46 3.55 -0.49
CA GLY A 20 5.28 2.94 -1.10
C GLY A 20 5.56 1.51 -1.56
N LEU A 21 4.80 1.04 -2.53
CA LEU A 21 4.99 -0.27 -3.16
C LEU A 21 6.02 -0.17 -4.30
N PHE A 22 6.94 -1.11 -4.39
CA PHE A 22 7.95 -1.18 -5.46
C PHE A 22 7.69 -2.38 -6.37
N THR A 23 8.18 -2.33 -7.61
CA THR A 23 8.10 -3.44 -8.59
C THR A 23 8.88 -4.69 -8.16
N ALA A 24 9.88 -4.51 -7.28
CA ALA A 24 10.69 -5.55 -6.65
C ALA A 24 11.24 -5.00 -5.31
N ASP A 25 11.90 -5.84 -4.50
CA ASP A 25 12.57 -5.33 -3.29
C ASP A 25 13.80 -4.48 -3.70
N PRO A 26 13.82 -3.17 -3.41
CA PRO A 26 14.91 -2.28 -3.82
C PRO A 26 16.25 -2.60 -3.15
N ARG A 27 16.27 -3.48 -2.14
CA ARG A 27 17.49 -3.98 -1.51
C ARG A 27 18.16 -5.09 -2.32
N SER A 28 17.41 -5.81 -3.15
CA SER A 28 17.90 -6.92 -3.96
C SER A 28 17.91 -6.61 -5.46
N ASP A 29 17.05 -5.71 -5.92
CA ASP A 29 16.98 -5.26 -7.31
C ASP A 29 17.22 -3.74 -7.44
N PRO A 30 18.38 -3.31 -7.96
CA PRO A 30 18.66 -1.90 -8.22
C PRO A 30 17.72 -1.25 -9.25
N GLY A 31 17.03 -2.06 -10.06
CA GLY A 31 16.03 -1.63 -11.03
C GLY A 31 14.62 -1.49 -10.45
N ALA A 32 14.42 -1.75 -9.14
CA ALA A 32 13.12 -1.62 -8.50
C ALA A 32 12.61 -0.17 -8.58
N GLN A 33 11.40 0.00 -9.12
CA GLN A 33 10.76 1.30 -9.28
C GLN A 33 9.57 1.41 -8.34
N LEU A 34 9.32 2.62 -7.84
CA LEU A 34 8.12 2.92 -7.08
C LEU A 34 6.89 2.81 -8.00
N ILE A 35 5.90 2.04 -7.58
CA ILE A 35 4.62 1.91 -8.29
C ILE A 35 3.77 3.11 -7.91
N SER A 36 3.59 4.03 -8.87
CA SER A 36 2.81 5.26 -8.67
C SER A 36 1.30 5.02 -8.70
N GLU A 37 0.84 4.00 -9.43
CA GLU A 37 -0.58 3.68 -9.57
C GLU A 37 -0.79 2.17 -9.69
N VAL A 38 -1.85 1.67 -9.04
CA VAL A 38 -2.26 0.27 -9.09
C VAL A 38 -3.71 0.21 -9.56
N ALA A 39 -3.91 -0.25 -10.80
CA ALA A 39 -5.25 -0.42 -11.36
C ALA A 39 -5.98 -1.66 -10.82
N VAL A 40 -5.25 -2.72 -10.49
CA VAL A 40 -5.78 -4.01 -10.02
C VAL A 40 -4.84 -4.60 -8.98
N ILE A 41 -5.40 -5.12 -7.89
CA ILE A 41 -4.67 -5.89 -6.87
C ILE A 41 -4.87 -7.39 -7.18
N ASP A 42 -4.02 -7.91 -8.05
CA ASP A 42 -3.97 -9.32 -8.45
C ASP A 42 -2.91 -10.10 -7.66
N ASP A 43 -2.78 -11.39 -7.99
CA ASP A 43 -1.85 -12.28 -7.30
C ASP A 43 -0.39 -11.95 -7.61
N ASP A 44 -0.09 -11.39 -8.79
CA ASP A 44 1.24 -10.93 -9.16
C ASP A 44 1.67 -9.75 -8.28
N LEU A 45 0.78 -8.76 -8.10
CA LEU A 45 1.04 -7.64 -7.19
C LEU A 45 1.20 -8.09 -5.73
N ARG A 46 0.39 -9.08 -5.30
CA ARG A 46 0.52 -9.67 -3.95
C ARG A 46 1.84 -10.41 -3.79
N ALA A 47 2.33 -11.10 -4.83
CA ALA A 47 3.61 -11.78 -4.82
C ALA A 47 4.77 -10.77 -4.67
N ILE A 48 4.74 -9.67 -5.42
CA ILE A 48 5.71 -8.57 -5.31
C ILE A 48 5.71 -8.00 -3.88
N ALA A 49 4.54 -7.73 -3.31
CA ALA A 49 4.42 -7.23 -1.94
C ALA A 49 4.89 -8.22 -0.88
N GLY A 50 4.66 -9.52 -1.08
CA GLY A 50 5.09 -10.59 -0.17
C GLY A 50 6.60 -10.86 -0.19
N GLY A 51 7.27 -10.52 -1.30
CA GLY A 51 8.72 -10.61 -1.42
C GLY A 51 9.49 -9.54 -0.64
N SER A 52 8.84 -8.43 -0.27
CA SER A 52 9.47 -7.35 0.50
C SER A 52 9.71 -7.78 1.96
N HIS A 53 10.93 -8.20 2.28
CA HIS A 53 11.32 -8.61 3.64
C HIS A 53 11.61 -7.39 4.54
N SER A 54 10.69 -6.45 4.63
CA SER A 54 10.77 -5.38 5.63
C SER A 54 10.30 -5.91 6.97
N GLY A 55 11.22 -6.50 7.75
CA GLY A 55 10.99 -7.03 9.09
C GLY A 55 10.67 -6.00 10.19
N LEU A 56 9.96 -4.92 9.88
CA LEU A 56 9.55 -3.90 10.85
C LEU A 56 8.03 -3.65 10.72
N GLY A 57 7.27 -4.00 11.76
CA GLY A 57 5.84 -3.73 11.90
C GLY A 57 4.94 -4.93 11.64
N VAL A 58 3.94 -5.13 12.50
CA VAL A 58 3.02 -6.28 12.61
C VAL A 58 1.97 -6.33 11.46
N GLY A 59 2.37 -5.97 10.23
CA GLY A 59 1.49 -5.93 9.06
C GLY A 59 2.14 -5.24 7.87
N GLY A 60 3.05 -5.96 7.20
CA GLY A 60 3.84 -5.48 6.05
C GLY A 60 3.00 -5.05 4.84
N MET A 61 3.63 -4.90 3.68
CA MET A 61 2.95 -4.43 2.46
C MET A 61 1.74 -5.29 2.08
N THR A 62 1.80 -6.60 2.30
CA THR A 62 0.67 -7.52 2.10
C THR A 62 -0.59 -7.12 2.87
N THR A 63 -0.46 -6.75 4.15
CA THR A 63 -1.62 -6.33 4.97
C THR A 63 -2.20 -5.00 4.47
N LYS A 64 -1.36 -4.09 3.98
CA LYS A 64 -1.79 -2.82 3.39
C LYS A 64 -2.58 -3.06 2.10
N LEU A 65 -2.12 -3.99 1.24
CA LEU A 65 -2.86 -4.41 0.05
C LEU A 65 -4.20 -5.07 0.38
N THR A 66 -4.27 -5.89 1.45
CA THR A 66 -5.55 -6.46 1.91
C THR A 66 -6.52 -5.37 2.37
N ALA A 67 -6.04 -4.36 3.11
CA ALA A 67 -6.85 -3.22 3.51
C ALA A 67 -7.31 -2.38 2.30
N ALA A 68 -6.42 -2.18 1.32
CA ALA A 68 -6.72 -1.49 0.08
C ALA A 68 -7.80 -2.22 -0.74
N ASP A 69 -7.68 -3.54 -0.89
CA ASP A 69 -8.66 -4.35 -1.61
C ASP A 69 -10.05 -4.27 -0.94
N LEU A 70 -10.10 -4.33 0.40
CA LEU A 70 -11.37 -4.21 1.12
C LEU A 70 -12.01 -2.83 0.95
N ALA A 71 -11.22 -1.76 1.02
CA ALA A 71 -11.72 -0.39 0.85
C ALA A 71 -12.19 -0.13 -0.59
N ARG A 72 -11.45 -0.63 -1.58
CA ARG A 72 -11.80 -0.47 -3.00
C ARG A 72 -13.09 -1.21 -3.36
N ARG A 73 -13.35 -2.37 -2.75
CA ARG A 73 -14.64 -3.08 -2.86
C ARG A 73 -15.81 -2.26 -2.30
N GLY A 74 -15.54 -1.35 -1.35
CA GLY A 74 -16.51 -0.39 -0.82
C GLY A 74 -16.61 0.91 -1.62
N GLY A 75 -15.87 1.06 -2.73
CA GLY A 75 -15.88 2.26 -3.58
C GLY A 75 -14.85 3.33 -3.21
N ALA A 76 -14.06 3.12 -2.15
CA ALA A 76 -13.06 4.08 -1.72
C ALA A 76 -11.81 4.05 -2.62
N GLN A 77 -11.26 5.23 -2.91
CA GLN A 77 -9.89 5.34 -3.40
C GLN A 77 -8.91 5.01 -2.26
N VAL A 78 -7.71 4.54 -2.60
CA VAL A 78 -6.70 4.17 -1.61
C VAL A 78 -5.36 4.77 -1.99
N VAL A 79 -4.71 5.42 -1.05
CA VAL A 79 -3.36 5.97 -1.20
C VAL A 79 -2.46 5.37 -0.12
N ILE A 80 -1.29 4.90 -0.53
CA ILE A 80 -0.23 4.43 0.38
C ILE A 80 0.94 5.40 0.22
N ALA A 81 1.32 6.07 1.30
CA ALA A 81 2.35 7.10 1.26
C ALA A 81 3.26 7.03 2.49
N ALA A 82 4.48 7.54 2.35
CA ALA A 82 5.39 7.69 3.49
C ALA A 82 4.88 8.77 4.44
N GLY A 83 4.63 8.41 5.70
CA GLY A 83 4.16 9.35 6.73
C GLY A 83 5.21 10.38 7.16
N SER A 84 6.47 10.20 6.75
CA SER A 84 7.56 11.15 6.99
C SER A 84 7.67 12.24 5.93
N VAL A 85 6.87 12.19 4.86
CA VAL A 85 6.84 13.24 3.83
C VAL A 85 6.12 14.46 4.41
N GLU A 86 6.77 15.62 4.33
CA GLU A 86 6.17 16.90 4.71
C GLU A 86 4.95 17.17 3.83
N ASP A 87 3.86 17.64 4.44
CA ASP A 87 2.61 17.96 3.75
C ASP A 87 1.97 16.78 2.97
N VAL A 88 2.19 15.53 3.39
CA VAL A 88 1.61 14.32 2.74
C VAL A 88 0.07 14.30 2.65
N LEU A 89 -0.61 15.19 3.38
CA LEU A 89 -2.07 15.32 3.41
C LEU A 89 -2.61 16.56 2.67
N LEU A 90 -1.74 17.46 2.22
CA LEU A 90 -2.11 18.77 1.66
C LEU A 90 -2.06 18.77 0.12
#